data_AF-A0A4Z0V3K5-F1
#
_entry.id   AF-A0A4Z0V3K5-F1
#
_cell.length_a   1.000
_cell.length_b   1.000
_cell.length_c   1.000
_cell.angle_alpha   90.00
_cell.angle_beta   90.00
_cell.angle_gamma   90.00
#
_symmetry.space_group_name_H-M   'P 1'
#
loop_
_entity.id
_entity.type
_entity.pdbx_description
1 polymer ?
#
loop_
_entity_poly.entity_id
_entity_poly.type
_entity_poly.pdbx_seq_one_letter_code
_entity_poly.pdbx_strand_id
1 'polypeptide(L)' 'MNTKASMEQYTVTFFVEKTDLAGNHKGMEKRVIRTGKTTIAEAAEVAIAHGANPFKNWKLTWEK' A
#
# COMPACT_ATOMS: atom_id res chain seq x y z
N MET A 1 -20.86 0.99 26.74
CA MET A 1 -20.30 2.08 25.91
C MET A 1 -19.19 1.46 25.08
N ASN A 2 -19.42 1.21 23.78
CA ASN A 2 -18.39 0.62 22.90
C ASN A 2 -17.90 1.69 21.93
N THR A 3 -17.09 2.62 22.45
CA THR A 3 -16.28 3.49 21.59
C THR A 3 -15.15 2.63 21.01
N LYS A 4 -15.44 1.88 19.93
CA LYS A 4 -14.39 1.63 18.94
C LYS A 4 -14.04 2.99 18.38
N ALA A 5 -13.08 3.67 19.02
CA ALA A 5 -12.29 4.64 18.28
C ALA A 5 -11.74 3.84 17.10
N SER A 6 -12.24 4.09 15.90
CA SER A 6 -11.57 3.61 14.70
C SER A 6 -10.17 4.22 14.77
N MET A 7 -9.18 3.44 15.23
CA MET A 7 -7.79 3.87 15.17
C MET A 7 -7.55 4.22 13.71
N GLU A 8 -7.09 5.45 13.44
CA GLU A 8 -6.75 5.86 12.09
C GLU A 8 -5.72 4.86 11.55
N GLN A 9 -6.10 4.22 10.45
CA GLN A 9 -5.28 3.21 9.81
C GLN A 9 -4.62 3.82 8.59
N TYR A 10 -3.44 3.31 8.29
CA TYR A 10 -2.75 3.68 7.08
C TYR A 10 -3.26 2.91 5.89
N THR A 11 -3.54 3.67 4.84
CA THR A 11 -3.75 3.16 3.50
C THR A 11 -2.57 3.56 2.65
N VAL A 12 -2.00 2.58 1.96
CA VAL A 12 -0.84 2.78 1.09
C VAL A 12 -1.29 2.66 -0.35
N THR A 13 -1.02 3.70 -1.12
CA THR A 13 -1.20 3.71 -2.58
C THR A 13 0.16 3.60 -3.24
N PHE A 14 0.34 2.67 -4.15
CA PHE A 14 1.60 2.50 -4.88
C PHE A 14 1.34 1.98 -6.29
N PHE A 15 2.36 2.07 -7.14
CA PHE A 15 2.29 1.52 -8.50
C PHE A 15 3.25 0.35 -8.64
N VAL A 16 2.74 -0.76 -9.16
CA VAL A 16 3.55 -1.93 -9.50
C VAL A 16 3.69 -2.04 -11.00
N GLU A 17 4.85 -2.50 -11.45
CA GLU A 17 5.05 -2.83 -12.86
C GLU A 17 4.18 -4.04 -13.22
N LYS A 18 3.43 -3.91 -14.31
CA LYS A 18 2.63 -5.00 -14.87
C LYS A 18 3.40 -5.60 -16.04
N THR A 19 3.70 -6.89 -15.94
CA THR A 19 4.31 -7.66 -17.02
C THR A 19 3.28 -8.61 -17.64
N ASP A 20 3.46 -8.96 -18.92
CA ASP A 20 2.72 -10.06 -19.53
C ASP A 20 3.32 -11.43 -19.16
N LEU A 21 2.69 -12.52 -19.63
CA LEU A 21 3.17 -13.88 -19.39
C LEU A 21 4.56 -14.16 -19.99
N ALA A 22 5.04 -13.31 -20.91
CA ALA A 22 6.36 -13.39 -21.50
C ALA A 22 7.37 -12.46 -20.80
N GLY A 23 6.96 -11.74 -19.74
CA GLY A 23 7.82 -10.83 -18.97
C GLY A 23 7.97 -9.43 -19.57
N ASN A 24 7.25 -9.08 -20.63
CA ASN A 24 7.34 -7.74 -21.22
C ASN A 24 6.58 -6.71 -20.38
N HIS A 25 7.17 -5.52 -20.23
CA HIS A 25 6.52 -4.38 -19.60
C HIS A 25 5.23 -4.01 -20.34
N LYS A 26 4.10 -4.03 -19.63
CA LYS A 26 2.78 -3.61 -20.14
C LYS A 26 2.27 -2.31 -19.54
N GLY A 27 2.92 -1.78 -18.51
CA GLY A 27 2.55 -0.53 -17.86
C GLY A 27 2.68 -0.59 -16.36
N MET A 28 2.07 0.41 -15.70
CA MET A 28 2.03 0.53 -14.25
C MET A 28 0.60 0.33 -13.75
N GLU A 29 0.41 -0.52 -12.75
CA GLU A 29 -0.87 -0.78 -12.11
C GLU A 29 -0.91 -0.07 -10.76
N LYS A 30 -1.87 0.84 -10.58
CA LYS A 30 -2.13 1.48 -9.29
C LYS A 30 -2.75 0.45 -8.34
N ARG A 31 -2.14 0.29 -7.18
CA ARG A 31 -2.64 -0.51 -6.06
C ARG A 31 -2.92 0.36 -4.86
N VAL A 32 -4.00 0.04 -4.16
CA VAL A 32 -4.39 0.68 -2.91
C VAL A 32 -4.63 -0.44 -1.91
N ILE A 33 -3.92 -0.41 -0.79
CA ILE A 33 -4.08 -1.41 0.27
C ILE A 33 -4.39 -0.72 1.59
N ARG A 34 -5.38 -1.25 2.31
CA ARG A 34 -5.61 -0.93 3.72
C ARG A 34 -4.71 -1.84 4.53
N THR A 35 -3.77 -1.26 5.25
CA THR A 35 -2.72 -2.05 5.91
C THR A 35 -3.19 -2.68 7.22
N GLY A 36 -4.28 -2.17 7.81
CA GLY A 36 -4.67 -2.56 9.17
C GLY A 36 -3.73 -2.03 10.25
N LYS A 37 -2.75 -1.20 9.87
CA LYS A 37 -1.67 -0.71 10.73
C LYS A 37 -1.89 0.73 11.13
N THR A 38 -1.43 1.04 12.32
CA THR A 38 -1.59 2.37 12.96
C THR A 38 -0.27 3.12 13.03
N THR A 39 0.82 2.53 12.52
CA THR A 39 2.14 3.17 12.41
C THR A 39 2.65 3.14 10.96
N ILE A 40 3.43 4.15 10.57
CA ILE A 40 4.02 4.26 9.22
C ILE A 40 4.91 3.06 8.93
N ALA A 41 5.74 2.66 9.90
CA ALA A 41 6.72 1.59 9.73
C ALA A 41 6.03 0.27 9.39
N GLU A 42 5.03 -0.14 10.17
CA GLU A 42 4.29 -1.37 9.91
C GLU A 42 3.49 -1.29 8.60
N ALA A 43 2.91 -0.13 8.28
CA ALA A 43 2.19 0.08 7.03
C ALA A 43 3.12 -0.08 5.82
N ALA A 44 4.37 0.39 5.93
CA ALA A 44 5.39 0.25 4.90
C ALA A 44 5.81 -1.20 4.70
N GLU A 45 5.99 -1.98 5.76
CA GLU A 45 6.31 -3.41 5.69
C GLU A 45 5.23 -4.18 4.93
N VAL A 46 3.95 -3.92 5.25
CA VAL A 46 2.82 -4.51 4.52
C VAL A 46 2.85 -4.09 3.05
N ALA A 47 3.07 -2.81 2.74
CA ALA A 47 3.15 -2.37 1.35
C ALA A 47 4.28 -3.05 0.56
N ILE A 48 5.46 -3.19 1.14
CA ILE A 48 6.62 -3.86 0.52
C ILE A 48 6.30 -5.33 0.25
N ALA A 49 5.68 -6.04 1.20
CA ALA A 49 5.22 -7.41 1.00
C ALA A 49 4.22 -7.56 -0.15
N HIS A 50 3.46 -6.51 -0.46
CA HIS A 50 2.52 -6.45 -1.59
C HIS A 50 3.13 -5.91 -2.89
N GLY A 51 4.46 -5.73 -2.94
CA GLY A 51 5.21 -5.32 -4.13
C GLY A 51 5.45 -3.81 -4.25
N ALA A 52 5.16 -3.02 -3.21
CA ALA A 52 5.48 -1.60 -3.22
C ALA A 52 7.00 -1.38 -3.19
N ASN A 53 7.48 -0.44 -4.00
CA ASN A 53 8.85 0.03 -3.93
C ASN A 53 8.87 1.44 -3.30
N PRO A 54 9.34 1.57 -2.03
CA PRO A 54 9.32 2.85 -1.32
C PRO A 54 10.24 3.91 -1.93
N PHE A 55 11.21 3.51 -2.75
CA PHE A 55 12.15 4.42 -3.40
C PHE A 55 11.68 4.92 -4.78
N LYS A 56 10.63 4.32 -5.35
CA LYS A 56 10.21 4.62 -6.71
C LYS A 56 8.78 5.14 -6.80
N ASN A 57 7.79 4.46 -6.21
CA ASN A 57 6.39 4.70 -6.55
C ASN A 57 5.39 4.41 -5.40
N TRP A 58 5.54 5.02 -4.22
CA TRP A 58 4.60 4.85 -3.10
C TRP A 58 4.13 6.17 -2.48
N LYS A 59 2.89 6.19 -1.96
CA LYS A 59 2.28 7.29 -1.24
C LYS A 59 1.46 6.74 -0.07
N LEU A 60 1.71 7.27 1.12
CA LEU A 60 1.00 6.93 2.34
C LEU A 60 -0.11 7.95 2.63
N THR A 61 -1.29 7.46 2.99
CA THR A 61 -2.44 8.29 3.39
C THR A 61 -3.07 7.72 4.65
N TRP A 62 -3.62 8.59 5.49
CA TRP A 62 -4.39 8.22 6.67
C TRP A 62 -5.87 8.11 6.30
N GLU A 63 -6.55 7.06 6.74
CA GLU A 63 -8.00 6.89 6.56
C GLU A 63 -8.72 6.71 7.92
N LYS A 64 -9.94 7.23 8.01
CA LYS A 64 -10.84 7.23 9.18
C LYS A 64 -12.11 6.45 8.89
#